data_AF-A0A0W1B2G3-F1
#
_entry.id   AF-A0A0W1B2G3-F1
#
_cell.length_a   1.000
_cell.length_b   1.000
_cell.length_c   1.000
_cell.angle_alpha   90.00
_cell.angle_beta   90.00
_cell.angle_gamma   90.00
#
_symmetry.space_group_name_H-M   'P 1'
#
loop_
_entity.id
_entity.type
_entity.pdbx_description
1 polymer ?
#
loop_
_entity_poly.entity_id
_entity_poly.type
_entity_poly.pdbx_seq_one_letter_code
_entity_poly.pdbx_strand_id
1 'polypeptide(L)'
;MRFTFPILTLSHGGAQRMLVELTNGLTAMGHQVTILMPVDGVVSYDVHSTLMRTTHMALQEQDYPSGDVIVSNFHTTVPTSQAASNLGKGIHVRLSLCYEPPFLPDSSLSFPSYHVTEHLIVLSHWQQELIRLNHGITGNIVPIGISSSFKNMNIRHSLQEPLNITAILRKAERGFSWHREQNYLIEQLDHVKNQFSNVNINFISPPDEFNTSEVLQRMKATGKYRFFTPANDEELCYHYNGADIFVSSSIFDTGSLPGLEAMRCGAALVSVYSGGNMEYARHEKNCLLSFRYENRLGEDVIRLIQDPNLRTKLAAQGEKSSHKWTWENSVKLFEQAIRDIL
;
A
#
# COMPACT_ATOMS: atom_id res chain seq x y z
N MET A 1 -3.52 19.89 -18.28
CA MET A 1 -2.08 19.57 -18.14
C MET A 1 -1.79 18.24 -18.83
N ARG A 2 -0.57 18.08 -19.32
CA ARG A 2 -0.03 16.89 -19.96
C ARG A 2 1.00 16.24 -19.05
N PHE A 3 0.70 15.04 -18.56
CA PHE A 3 1.54 14.30 -17.62
C PHE A 3 2.23 13.12 -18.29
N THR A 4 3.48 12.87 -17.92
CA THR A 4 4.17 11.62 -18.20
C THR A 4 4.55 10.92 -16.90
N PHE A 5 4.07 9.69 -16.71
CA PHE A 5 4.43 8.82 -15.60
C PHE A 5 5.33 7.68 -16.12
N PRO A 6 6.66 7.72 -15.93
CA PRO A 6 7.53 6.58 -16.22
C PRO A 6 7.31 5.46 -15.19
N ILE A 7 6.54 4.43 -15.55
CA ILE A 7 6.18 3.33 -14.65
C ILE A 7 6.81 2.03 -15.17
N LEU A 8 7.63 1.39 -14.33
CA LEU A 8 8.31 0.15 -14.72
C LEU A 8 7.35 -1.06 -14.79
N THR A 9 6.39 -1.12 -13.88
CA THR A 9 5.38 -2.18 -13.83
C THR A 9 4.15 -1.72 -13.04
N LEU A 10 2.99 -2.24 -13.43
CA LEU A 10 1.70 -2.13 -12.75
C LEU A 10 1.22 -3.53 -12.32
N SER A 11 2.11 -4.33 -11.74
CA SER A 11 1.74 -5.59 -11.06
C SER A 11 0.98 -5.32 -9.75
N HIS A 12 0.26 -6.31 -9.24
CA HIS A 12 -0.53 -6.16 -8.01
C HIS A 12 0.35 -5.75 -6.80
N GLY A 13 0.07 -4.58 -6.24
CA GLY A 13 0.81 -4.01 -5.12
C GLY A 13 0.32 -2.61 -4.74
N GLY A 14 0.59 -2.18 -3.50
CA GLY A 14 0.10 -0.89 -3.01
C GLY A 14 0.68 0.34 -3.74
N ALA A 15 1.97 0.28 -4.10
CA ALA A 15 2.63 1.35 -4.85
C ALA A 15 2.05 1.48 -6.26
N GLN A 16 1.86 0.35 -6.95
CA GLN A 16 1.24 0.28 -8.26
C GLN A 16 -0.23 0.71 -8.22
N ARG A 17 -0.94 0.36 -7.14
CA ARG A 17 -2.30 0.84 -6.90
C ARG A 17 -2.36 2.37 -6.82
N MET A 18 -1.47 3.00 -6.06
CA MET A 18 -1.39 4.47 -6.01
C MET A 18 -1.18 5.07 -7.41
N LEU A 19 -0.28 4.49 -8.21
CA LEU A 19 0.01 4.99 -9.55
C LEU A 19 -1.18 4.88 -10.50
N VAL A 20 -1.86 3.72 -10.54
CA VAL A 20 -3.01 3.56 -11.44
C VAL A 20 -4.18 4.45 -11.03
N GLU A 21 -4.42 4.61 -9.74
CA GLU A 21 -5.51 5.46 -9.22
C GLU A 21 -5.24 6.95 -9.50
N LEU A 22 -4.00 7.42 -9.32
CA LEU A 22 -3.62 8.77 -9.69
C LEU A 22 -3.74 9.02 -11.19
N THR A 23 -3.20 8.12 -12.03
CA THR A 23 -3.20 8.30 -13.48
C THR A 23 -4.61 8.22 -14.07
N ASN A 24 -5.42 7.25 -13.64
CA ASN A 24 -6.82 7.15 -14.03
C ASN A 24 -7.65 8.35 -13.53
N GLY A 25 -7.45 8.76 -12.28
CA GLY A 25 -8.14 9.91 -11.71
C GLY A 25 -7.84 11.22 -12.44
N LEU A 26 -6.57 11.48 -12.75
CA LEU A 26 -6.16 12.65 -13.55
C LEU A 26 -6.77 12.60 -14.96
N THR A 27 -6.80 11.41 -15.58
CA THR A 27 -7.47 11.23 -16.88
C THR A 27 -8.96 11.55 -16.79
N ALA A 28 -9.65 11.08 -15.75
CA ALA A 28 -11.06 11.37 -15.51
C ALA A 28 -11.34 12.86 -15.26
N MET A 29 -10.37 13.60 -14.72
CA MET A 29 -10.42 15.06 -14.57
C MET A 29 -10.14 15.83 -15.87
N GLY A 30 -9.85 15.14 -16.98
CA GLY A 30 -9.62 15.75 -18.29
C GLY A 30 -8.16 16.11 -18.59
N HIS A 31 -7.21 15.65 -17.77
CA HIS A 31 -5.79 15.78 -18.08
C HIS A 31 -5.36 14.76 -19.14
N GLN A 32 -4.36 15.11 -19.94
CA GLN A 32 -3.73 14.15 -20.85
C GLN A 32 -2.64 13.41 -20.07
N VAL A 33 -2.83 12.12 -19.82
CA VAL A 33 -1.90 11.31 -19.03
C VAL A 33 -1.29 10.22 -19.90
N THR A 34 0.03 10.20 -19.98
CA THR A 34 0.81 9.12 -20.60
C THR A 34 1.54 8.33 -19.54
N ILE A 35 1.32 7.02 -19.52
CA ILE A 35 2.13 6.05 -18.79
C ILE A 35 3.21 5.57 -19.76
N LEU A 36 4.46 5.95 -19.49
CA LEU A 36 5.63 5.50 -20.23
C LEU A 36 6.23 4.28 -19.55
N MET A 37 6.34 3.17 -20.29
CA MET A 37 6.72 1.87 -19.73
C MET A 37 7.79 1.18 -20.57
N PRO A 38 8.72 0.41 -19.96
CA PRO A 38 9.61 -0.47 -20.71
C PRO A 38 8.85 -1.52 -21.54
N VAL A 39 9.54 -2.12 -22.51
CA VAL A 39 8.95 -3.14 -23.39
C VAL A 39 8.34 -4.32 -22.62
N ASP A 40 8.96 -4.71 -21.51
CA ASP A 40 8.61 -5.85 -20.66
C ASP A 40 7.71 -5.50 -19.47
N GLY A 41 7.31 -4.23 -19.32
CA GLY A 41 6.52 -3.82 -18.17
C GLY A 41 5.14 -4.50 -18.10
N VAL A 42 4.82 -5.12 -16.98
CA VAL A 42 3.54 -5.82 -16.75
C VAL A 42 2.44 -4.81 -16.40
N VAL A 43 1.21 -5.03 -16.89
CA VAL A 43 0.02 -4.26 -16.50
C VAL A 43 -1.05 -5.24 -15.99
N SER A 44 -1.35 -5.17 -14.70
CA SER A 44 -2.34 -6.03 -14.03
C SER A 44 -3.58 -5.26 -13.56
N TYR A 45 -3.61 -3.94 -13.75
CA TYR A 45 -4.75 -3.08 -13.41
C TYR A 45 -5.42 -2.54 -14.68
N ASP A 46 -6.69 -2.16 -14.57
CA ASP A 46 -7.39 -1.43 -15.63
C ASP A 46 -6.82 -0.01 -15.74
N VAL A 47 -6.24 0.30 -16.91
CA VAL A 47 -5.61 1.60 -17.20
C VAL A 47 -6.47 2.36 -18.20
N HIS A 48 -6.87 3.58 -17.83
CA HIS A 48 -7.64 4.50 -18.68
C HIS A 48 -6.76 5.57 -19.34
N SER A 49 -5.51 5.71 -18.87
CA SER A 49 -4.51 6.63 -19.42
C SER A 49 -3.92 6.09 -20.73
N THR A 50 -3.26 6.95 -21.51
CA THR A 50 -2.51 6.49 -22.69
C THR A 50 -1.30 5.67 -22.25
N LEU A 51 -1.19 4.43 -22.71
CA LEU A 51 -0.03 3.56 -22.44
C LEU A 51 0.95 3.63 -23.62
N MET A 52 2.19 4.04 -23.35
CA MET A 52 3.29 4.09 -24.32
C MET A 52 4.39 3.13 -23.86
N ARG A 53 4.81 2.24 -24.76
CA ARG A 53 5.90 1.30 -24.51
C ARG A 53 7.13 1.66 -25.33
N THR A 54 8.29 1.61 -24.70
CA THR A 54 9.57 1.74 -25.39
C THR A 54 9.97 0.41 -26.05
N THR A 55 11.01 0.44 -26.88
CA THR A 55 11.60 -0.77 -27.47
C THR A 55 12.73 -1.36 -26.61
N HIS A 56 13.01 -0.77 -25.45
CA HIS A 56 14.16 -1.11 -24.61
C HIS A 56 13.70 -1.49 -23.19
N MET A 57 14.57 -2.20 -22.47
CA MET A 57 14.32 -2.61 -21.07
C MET A 57 14.48 -1.45 -20.08
N ALA A 58 15.22 -0.41 -20.46
CA ALA A 58 15.45 0.79 -19.66
C ALA A 58 14.88 2.01 -20.37
N LEU A 59 14.21 2.88 -19.62
CA LEU A 59 13.68 4.13 -20.14
C LEU A 59 14.80 5.15 -20.40
N GLN A 60 14.78 5.76 -21.56
CA GLN A 60 15.75 6.78 -21.98
C GLN A 60 15.04 8.13 -22.13
N GLU A 61 15.77 9.23 -21.98
CA GLU A 61 15.23 10.58 -22.02
C GLU A 61 14.50 10.91 -23.35
N GLN A 62 14.91 10.30 -24.47
CA GLN A 62 14.24 10.41 -25.76
C GLN A 62 12.84 9.80 -25.79
N ASP A 63 12.55 8.81 -24.95
CA ASP A 63 11.29 8.07 -24.95
C ASP A 63 10.12 8.92 -24.40
N TYR A 64 10.42 9.95 -23.60
CA TYR A 64 9.42 10.81 -22.97
C TYR A 64 8.74 11.70 -24.03
N PRO A 65 7.40 11.77 -24.10
CA PRO A 65 6.73 12.76 -24.92
C PRO A 65 6.89 14.16 -24.30
N SER A 66 6.81 15.21 -25.12
CA SER A 66 6.76 16.58 -24.60
C SER A 66 5.45 16.83 -23.87
N GLY A 67 5.53 17.24 -22.62
CA GLY A 67 4.38 17.54 -21.76
C GLY A 67 4.62 18.75 -20.88
N ASP A 68 3.81 18.86 -19.84
CA ASP A 68 3.93 19.91 -18.83
C ASP A 68 4.67 19.39 -17.59
N VAL A 69 4.44 18.11 -17.24
CA VAL A 69 4.96 17.49 -16.00
C VAL A 69 5.43 16.05 -16.27
N ILE A 70 6.56 15.68 -15.67
CA ILE A 70 7.09 14.31 -15.60
C ILE A 70 7.06 13.86 -14.14
N VAL A 71 6.42 12.72 -13.84
CA VAL A 71 6.23 12.23 -12.48
C VAL A 71 7.00 10.92 -12.26
N SER A 72 8.27 11.03 -11.84
CA SER A 72 9.06 9.86 -11.46
C SER A 72 8.49 9.25 -10.18
N ASN A 73 8.53 7.92 -10.06
CA ASN A 73 7.87 7.21 -8.95
C ASN A 73 8.73 6.10 -8.31
N PHE A 74 9.94 5.92 -8.82
CA PHE A 74 10.91 4.99 -8.27
C PHE A 74 12.33 5.49 -8.54
N HIS A 75 13.27 5.22 -7.63
CA HIS A 75 14.64 5.77 -7.72
C HIS A 75 15.34 5.57 -9.09
N THR A 76 15.09 4.46 -9.81
CA THR A 76 15.67 4.23 -11.14
C THR A 76 15.01 5.04 -12.26
N THR A 77 13.78 5.52 -12.07
CA THR A 77 13.08 6.39 -13.04
C THR A 77 13.49 7.85 -12.92
N VAL A 78 14.12 8.23 -11.79
CA VAL A 78 14.45 9.62 -11.45
C VAL A 78 15.52 10.22 -12.38
N PRO A 79 16.67 9.57 -12.67
CA PRO A 79 17.70 10.15 -13.52
C PRO A 79 17.21 10.43 -14.95
N THR A 80 16.52 9.45 -15.54
CA THR A 80 15.98 9.55 -16.92
C THR A 80 14.84 10.59 -17.01
N SER A 81 14.02 10.73 -15.96
CA SER A 81 13.01 11.80 -15.87
C SER A 81 13.64 13.19 -15.82
N GLN A 82 14.72 13.37 -15.05
CA GLN A 82 15.43 14.64 -14.99
C GLN A 82 16.14 14.96 -16.31
N ALA A 83 16.75 13.96 -16.95
CA ALA A 83 17.36 14.14 -18.27
C ALA A 83 16.32 14.58 -19.31
N ALA A 84 15.13 13.96 -19.32
CA ALA A 84 14.02 14.40 -20.17
C ALA A 84 13.55 15.83 -19.85
N SER A 85 13.49 16.19 -18.56
CA SER A 85 13.15 17.55 -18.12
C SER A 85 14.17 18.59 -18.61
N ASN A 86 15.47 18.29 -18.54
CA ASN A 86 16.55 19.15 -19.05
C ASN A 86 16.46 19.35 -20.58
N LEU A 87 15.83 18.41 -21.31
CA LEU A 87 15.51 18.55 -22.74
C LEU A 87 14.21 19.33 -23.00
N GLY A 88 13.59 19.92 -21.97
CA GLY A 88 12.37 20.72 -22.10
C GLY A 88 11.09 19.90 -22.24
N LYS A 89 11.08 18.62 -21.83
CA LYS A 89 9.89 17.74 -21.98
C LYS A 89 8.86 17.88 -20.85
N GLY A 90 9.10 18.75 -19.89
CA GLY A 90 8.21 19.04 -18.76
C GLY A 90 9.00 19.27 -17.47
N ILE A 91 8.34 19.78 -16.44
CA ILE A 91 8.93 19.92 -15.10
C ILE A 91 8.96 18.54 -14.43
N HIS A 92 10.10 18.16 -13.88
CA HIS A 92 10.27 16.89 -13.18
C HIS A 92 9.83 16.98 -11.72
N VAL A 93 8.83 16.18 -11.36
CA VAL A 93 8.34 16.00 -9.99
C VAL A 93 8.57 14.56 -9.57
N ARG A 94 9.07 14.34 -8.35
CA ARG A 94 9.20 13.00 -7.77
C ARG A 94 8.01 12.68 -6.88
N LEU A 95 7.31 11.60 -7.18
CA LEU A 95 6.35 10.94 -6.28
C LEU A 95 7.06 9.81 -5.52
N SER A 96 7.41 10.03 -4.26
CA SER A 96 8.03 9.01 -3.41
C SER A 96 6.96 8.07 -2.85
N LEU A 97 6.82 6.88 -3.43
CA LEU A 97 5.86 5.86 -3.00
C LEU A 97 6.34 5.07 -1.78
N CYS A 98 7.65 4.97 -1.58
CA CYS A 98 8.30 4.50 -0.37
C CYS A 98 9.57 5.32 -0.13
N TYR A 99 10.15 5.25 1.06
CA TYR A 99 11.50 5.76 1.28
C TYR A 99 12.51 4.66 0.97
N GLU A 100 13.02 4.66 -0.25
CA GLU A 100 13.88 3.60 -0.81
C GLU A 100 15.22 3.36 -0.09
N PRO A 101 15.93 4.37 0.47
CA PRO A 101 17.28 4.17 0.99
C PRO A 101 17.44 3.07 2.06
N PRO A 102 16.58 2.97 3.10
CA PRO A 102 16.61 1.84 4.02
C PRO A 102 15.89 0.59 3.48
N PHE A 103 15.11 0.74 2.41
CA PHE A 103 14.28 -0.33 1.85
C PHE A 103 15.02 -1.19 0.83
N LEU A 104 15.91 -0.58 0.02
CA LEU A 104 16.68 -1.23 -1.04
C LEU A 104 18.15 -1.46 -0.63
N PRO A 105 18.84 -2.49 -1.17
CA PRO A 105 20.24 -2.77 -0.83
C PRO A 105 21.20 -1.69 -1.34
N ASP A 106 20.91 -1.08 -2.50
CA ASP A 106 21.77 -0.09 -3.15
C ASP A 106 21.45 1.35 -2.71
N SER A 107 21.58 1.61 -1.41
CA SER A 107 21.35 2.96 -0.84
C SER A 107 22.22 4.05 -1.47
N SER A 108 23.40 3.69 -1.98
CA SER A 108 24.29 4.61 -2.72
C SER A 108 23.66 5.16 -4.02
N LEU A 109 22.67 4.48 -4.59
CA LEU A 109 21.92 4.94 -5.76
C LEU A 109 20.61 5.61 -5.37
N SER A 110 19.88 5.03 -4.41
CA SER A 110 18.56 5.53 -4.04
C SER A 110 18.61 6.79 -3.16
N PHE A 111 19.61 6.93 -2.27
CA PHE A 111 19.76 8.13 -1.44
C PHE A 111 19.98 9.41 -2.26
N PRO A 112 20.97 9.51 -3.17
CA PRO A 112 21.19 10.74 -3.94
C PRO A 112 20.03 11.09 -4.87
N SER A 113 19.18 10.12 -5.23
CA SER A 113 18.04 10.35 -6.10
C SER A 113 17.01 11.35 -5.53
N TYR A 114 17.01 11.60 -4.22
CA TYR A 114 16.17 12.62 -3.58
C TYR A 114 16.64 14.06 -3.83
N HIS A 115 17.87 14.26 -4.30
CA HIS A 115 18.44 15.59 -4.58
C HIS A 115 18.43 15.96 -6.07
N VAL A 116 17.79 15.14 -6.91
CA VAL A 116 17.78 15.32 -8.37
C VAL A 116 16.77 16.37 -8.82
N THR A 117 15.63 16.46 -8.13
CA THR A 117 14.60 17.50 -8.34
C THR A 117 14.25 18.12 -7.00
N GLU A 118 13.94 19.41 -7.00
CA GLU A 118 13.43 20.13 -5.82
C GLU A 118 11.94 19.85 -5.55
N HIS A 119 11.24 19.28 -6.53
CA HIS A 119 9.80 19.01 -6.45
C HIS A 119 9.53 17.58 -5.97
N LEU A 120 9.05 17.47 -4.74
CA LEU A 120 8.78 16.20 -4.09
C LEU A 120 7.32 16.09 -3.64
N ILE A 121 6.74 14.91 -3.85
CA ILE A 121 5.45 14.48 -3.31
C ILE A 121 5.66 13.21 -2.50
N VAL A 122 5.04 13.13 -1.33
CA VAL A 122 5.13 12.02 -0.36
C VAL A 122 3.74 11.59 0.11
N LEU A 123 3.60 10.41 0.70
CA LEU A 123 2.32 9.81 1.06
C LEU A 123 1.84 10.14 2.48
N SER A 124 2.74 10.54 3.38
CA SER A 124 2.40 10.79 4.79
C SER A 124 3.31 11.81 5.45
N HIS A 125 2.84 12.39 6.55
CA HIS A 125 3.63 13.26 7.42
C HIS A 125 4.86 12.53 7.97
N TRP A 126 4.71 11.25 8.30
CA TRP A 126 5.84 10.44 8.77
C TRP A 126 6.93 10.31 7.69
N GLN A 127 6.55 10.03 6.45
CA GLN A 127 7.49 9.96 5.34
C GLN A 127 8.14 11.32 5.04
N GLN A 128 7.36 12.40 5.07
CA GLN A 128 7.86 13.76 4.90
C GLN A 128 8.94 14.08 5.94
N GLU A 129 8.67 13.78 7.21
CA GLU A 129 9.61 14.01 8.32
C GLU A 129 10.86 13.14 8.19
N LEU A 130 10.70 11.87 7.81
CA LEU A 130 11.81 10.96 7.55
C LEU A 130 12.74 11.51 6.46
N ILE A 131 12.18 11.99 5.35
CA ILE A 131 12.96 12.59 4.26
C ILE A 131 13.59 13.92 4.70
N ARG A 132 12.86 14.76 5.44
CA ARG A 132 13.38 16.03 5.97
C ARG A 132 14.60 15.83 6.85
N LEU A 133 14.57 14.84 7.75
CA LEU A 133 15.67 14.55 8.65
C LEU A 133 16.91 13.99 7.92
N ASN A 134 16.72 13.21 6.85
CA ASN A 134 17.82 12.59 6.12
C ASN A 134 18.40 13.45 4.99
N HIS A 135 17.57 14.26 4.35
CA HIS A 135 17.92 14.99 3.12
C HIS A 135 17.80 16.51 3.26
N GLY A 136 17.18 17.03 4.32
CA GLY A 136 16.96 18.47 4.49
C GLY A 136 15.93 19.08 3.54
N ILE A 137 15.19 18.26 2.79
CA ILE A 137 14.13 18.68 1.86
C ILE A 137 12.75 18.28 2.37
N THR A 138 11.72 18.93 1.86
CA THR A 138 10.32 18.59 2.16
C THR A 138 9.53 18.42 0.86
N GLY A 139 8.36 17.80 0.93
CA GLY A 139 7.49 17.57 -0.21
C GLY A 139 6.02 17.73 0.13
N ASN A 140 5.17 17.92 -0.87
CA ASN A 140 3.73 17.98 -0.68
C ASN A 140 3.16 16.61 -0.29
N ILE A 141 2.19 16.58 0.63
CA ILE A 141 1.60 15.32 1.10
C ILE A 141 0.37 14.99 0.23
N VAL A 142 0.42 13.83 -0.42
CA VAL A 142 -0.68 13.24 -1.18
C VAL A 142 -0.95 11.85 -0.59
N PRO A 143 -1.94 11.72 0.31
CA PRO A 143 -2.21 10.47 0.99
C PRO A 143 -2.77 9.39 0.06
N ILE A 144 -2.68 8.14 0.51
CA ILE A 144 -3.42 7.02 -0.10
C ILE A 144 -4.95 7.22 -0.01
N GLY A 145 -5.68 6.52 -0.87
CA GLY A 145 -7.14 6.44 -0.86
C GLY A 145 -7.62 4.99 -0.72
N ILE A 146 -8.93 4.80 -0.62
CA ILE A 146 -9.57 3.48 -0.70
C ILE A 146 -10.58 3.50 -1.85
N SER A 147 -10.62 2.42 -2.63
CA SER A 147 -11.63 2.21 -3.66
C SER A 147 -13.05 2.18 -3.08
N SER A 148 -14.01 2.70 -3.83
CA SER A 148 -15.44 2.60 -3.51
C SER A 148 -15.97 1.16 -3.46
N SER A 149 -15.23 0.20 -4.03
CA SER A 149 -15.54 -1.24 -3.96
C SER A 149 -15.50 -1.78 -2.54
N PHE A 150 -14.66 -1.19 -1.67
CA PHE A 150 -14.57 -1.57 -0.27
C PHE A 150 -15.68 -0.91 0.55
N LYS A 151 -16.58 -1.74 1.07
CA LYS A 151 -17.70 -1.34 1.92
C LYS A 151 -18.04 -2.44 2.91
N ASN A 152 -18.56 -2.07 4.08
CA ASN A 152 -19.09 -3.03 5.04
C ASN A 152 -20.41 -3.62 4.52
N MET A 153 -20.39 -4.90 4.20
CA MET A 153 -21.52 -5.70 3.70
C MET A 153 -22.35 -6.30 4.84
N ASN A 154 -21.91 -6.17 6.10
CA ASN A 154 -22.57 -6.68 7.30
C ASN A 154 -22.84 -8.21 7.27
N ILE A 155 -21.94 -8.98 6.66
CA ILE A 155 -22.13 -10.43 6.46
C ILE A 155 -21.62 -11.31 7.61
N ARG A 156 -20.76 -10.81 8.51
CA ARG A 156 -20.10 -11.62 9.57
C ARG A 156 -21.07 -12.49 10.38
N HIS A 157 -22.18 -11.90 10.82
CA HIS A 157 -23.21 -12.63 11.58
C HIS A 157 -23.88 -13.74 10.78
N SER A 158 -24.03 -13.58 9.46
CA SER A 158 -24.66 -14.56 8.57
C SER A 158 -23.76 -15.75 8.24
N LEU A 159 -22.43 -15.58 8.34
CA LEU A 159 -21.46 -16.64 8.10
C LEU A 159 -21.51 -17.75 9.17
N GLN A 160 -22.00 -17.42 10.37
CA GLN A 160 -22.07 -18.35 11.52
C GLN A 160 -20.73 -19.04 11.83
N GLU A 161 -19.62 -18.37 11.54
CA GLU A 161 -18.28 -18.88 11.80
C GLU A 161 -17.78 -18.49 13.20
N PRO A 162 -16.82 -19.25 13.75
CA PRO A 162 -15.99 -18.74 14.83
C PRO A 162 -15.25 -17.45 14.43
N LEU A 163 -14.72 -16.73 15.40
CA LEU A 163 -13.99 -15.47 15.15
C LEU A 163 -12.90 -15.66 14.09
N ASN A 164 -12.96 -14.83 13.06
CA ASN A 164 -12.06 -14.82 11.93
C ASN A 164 -10.96 -13.76 12.15
N ILE A 165 -9.73 -14.24 12.36
CA ILE A 165 -8.53 -13.42 12.50
C ILE A 165 -7.78 -13.49 11.17
N THR A 166 -7.76 -12.37 10.46
CA THR A 166 -7.28 -12.33 9.07
C THR A 166 -6.07 -11.42 8.95
N ALA A 167 -5.09 -11.83 8.14
CA ALA A 167 -3.94 -10.99 7.78
C ALA A 167 -3.55 -11.21 6.32
N ILE A 168 -2.79 -10.27 5.74
CA ILE A 168 -2.14 -10.51 4.45
C ILE A 168 -0.82 -11.25 4.68
N LEU A 169 -0.63 -12.34 3.93
CA LEU A 169 0.63 -13.08 3.90
C LEU A 169 1.11 -13.18 2.46
N ARG A 170 2.29 -12.64 2.17
CA ARG A 170 2.86 -12.63 0.83
C ARG A 170 3.96 -13.68 0.68
N LYS A 171 4.28 -14.04 -0.56
CA LYS A 171 5.47 -14.84 -0.87
C LYS A 171 6.71 -14.08 -0.39
N ALA A 172 7.67 -14.79 0.18
CA ALA A 172 8.93 -14.17 0.61
C ALA A 172 9.72 -13.67 -0.62
N GLU A 173 10.01 -12.38 -0.66
CA GLU A 173 10.75 -11.72 -1.74
C GLU A 173 12.15 -11.38 -1.20
N ARG A 174 13.17 -12.06 -1.72
CA ARG A 174 14.56 -11.97 -1.22
C ARG A 174 14.99 -10.51 -1.07
N GLY A 175 15.22 -10.07 0.17
CA GLY A 175 15.83 -8.77 0.51
C GLY A 175 14.88 -7.59 0.72
N PHE A 176 13.64 -7.63 0.23
CA PHE A 176 12.74 -6.45 0.24
C PHE A 176 11.50 -6.60 1.11
N SER A 177 11.17 -7.82 1.56
CA SER A 177 9.94 -8.08 2.34
C SER A 177 10.13 -8.04 3.85
N TRP A 178 11.32 -7.66 4.35
CA TRP A 178 11.64 -7.67 5.79
C TRP A 178 10.66 -6.80 6.60
N HIS A 179 10.24 -5.67 6.03
CA HIS A 179 9.36 -4.71 6.67
C HIS A 179 7.99 -5.29 7.05
N ARG A 180 7.56 -6.41 6.44
CA ARG A 180 6.27 -7.05 6.71
C ARG A 180 6.28 -7.89 7.99
N GLU A 181 7.46 -8.26 8.50
CA GLU A 181 7.61 -9.08 9.72
C GLU A 181 6.75 -10.37 9.69
N GLN A 182 6.68 -11.05 8.54
CA GLN A 182 5.74 -12.17 8.34
C GLN A 182 6.00 -13.37 9.26
N ASN A 183 7.26 -13.63 9.64
CA ASN A 183 7.58 -14.68 10.61
C ASN A 183 7.01 -14.34 11.99
N TYR A 184 7.18 -13.09 12.43
CA TYR A 184 6.60 -12.57 13.66
C TYR A 184 5.07 -12.64 13.62
N LEU A 185 4.44 -12.24 12.51
CA LEU A 185 2.99 -12.37 12.33
C LEU A 185 2.50 -13.80 12.57
N ILE A 186 3.12 -14.78 11.90
CA ILE A 186 2.74 -16.19 12.02
C ILE A 186 2.93 -16.67 13.47
N GLU A 187 4.06 -16.34 14.11
CA GLU A 187 4.33 -16.69 15.50
C GLU A 187 3.27 -16.15 16.47
N GLN A 188 2.87 -14.89 16.29
CA GLN A 188 1.86 -14.25 17.14
C GLN A 188 0.46 -14.83 16.92
N LEU A 189 0.09 -15.13 15.67
CA LEU A 189 -1.19 -15.77 15.36
C LEU A 189 -1.23 -17.23 15.83
N ASP A 190 -0.08 -17.90 15.86
CA ASP A 190 0.05 -19.23 16.44
C ASP A 190 -0.15 -19.23 17.95
N HIS A 191 0.44 -18.25 18.64
CA HIS A 191 0.20 -18.03 20.07
C HIS A 191 -1.30 -17.84 20.37
N VAL A 192 -1.98 -16.99 19.59
CA VAL A 192 -3.44 -16.78 19.69
C VAL A 192 -4.21 -18.08 19.47
N LYS A 193 -3.90 -18.83 18.40
CA LYS A 193 -4.59 -20.07 18.03
C LYS A 193 -4.37 -21.19 19.07
N ASN A 194 -3.20 -21.23 19.70
CA ASN A 194 -2.89 -22.19 20.77
C ASN A 194 -3.74 -21.91 22.03
N GLN A 195 -3.99 -20.64 22.36
CA GLN A 195 -4.82 -20.26 23.50
C GLN A 195 -6.33 -20.34 23.19
N PHE A 196 -6.72 -20.04 21.96
CA PHE A 196 -8.11 -20.04 21.49
C PHE A 196 -8.26 -20.94 20.27
N SER A 197 -8.32 -22.25 20.49
CA SER A 197 -8.35 -23.25 19.40
C SER A 197 -9.55 -23.14 18.46
N ASN A 198 -10.64 -22.51 18.92
CA ASN A 198 -11.86 -22.32 18.16
C ASN A 198 -11.80 -21.18 17.11
N VAL A 199 -10.87 -20.22 17.21
CA VAL A 199 -10.79 -19.11 16.24
C VAL A 199 -10.27 -19.58 14.89
N ASN A 200 -10.65 -18.93 13.80
CA ASN A 200 -10.06 -19.16 12.50
C ASN A 200 -8.88 -18.21 12.28
N ILE A 201 -7.78 -18.74 11.75
CA ILE A 201 -6.65 -17.95 11.28
C ILE A 201 -6.66 -17.98 9.75
N ASN A 202 -6.82 -16.82 9.14
CA ASN A 202 -6.99 -16.66 7.70
C ASN A 202 -5.85 -15.83 7.13
N PHE A 203 -5.27 -16.28 6.03
CA PHE A 203 -4.29 -15.52 5.26
C PHE A 203 -4.84 -15.16 3.89
N ILE A 204 -4.70 -13.88 3.52
CA ILE A 204 -4.96 -13.39 2.17
C ILE A 204 -3.62 -13.33 1.44
N SER A 205 -3.53 -13.95 0.26
CA SER A 205 -2.34 -13.97 -0.58
C SER A 205 -2.73 -13.73 -2.03
N PRO A 206 -2.00 -12.90 -2.82
CA PRO A 206 -2.27 -12.76 -4.24
C PRO A 206 -2.23 -14.12 -4.96
N PRO A 207 -3.12 -14.39 -5.96
CA PRO A 207 -3.19 -15.68 -6.64
C PRO A 207 -1.84 -16.16 -7.20
N ASP A 208 -1.12 -15.27 -7.91
CA ASP A 208 0.18 -15.62 -8.51
C ASP A 208 1.24 -15.97 -7.47
N GLU A 209 1.25 -15.25 -6.34
CA GLU A 209 2.17 -15.52 -5.25
C GLU A 209 1.87 -16.85 -4.57
N PHE A 210 0.60 -17.13 -4.31
CA PHE A 210 0.17 -18.39 -3.70
C PHE A 210 0.47 -19.59 -4.61
N ASN A 211 0.12 -19.47 -5.89
CA ASN A 211 0.30 -20.55 -6.88
C ASN A 211 1.78 -20.86 -7.15
N THR A 212 2.67 -19.90 -6.95
CA THR A 212 4.12 -20.08 -7.18
C THR A 212 4.94 -20.24 -5.90
N SER A 213 4.30 -20.39 -4.74
CA SER A 213 4.98 -20.52 -3.44
C SER A 213 4.66 -21.84 -2.77
N GLU A 214 5.61 -22.78 -2.84
CA GLU A 214 5.48 -24.06 -2.12
C GLU A 214 5.34 -23.88 -0.62
N VAL A 215 5.92 -22.81 -0.04
CA VAL A 215 5.81 -22.52 1.40
C VAL A 215 4.37 -22.22 1.77
N LEU A 216 3.68 -21.34 1.01
CA LEU A 216 2.29 -21.00 1.27
C LEU A 216 1.37 -22.22 1.05
N GLN A 217 1.64 -23.01 0.02
CA GLN A 217 0.89 -24.25 -0.25
C GLN A 217 1.06 -25.29 0.86
N ARG A 218 2.30 -25.48 1.37
CA ARG A 218 2.56 -26.35 2.52
C ARG A 218 1.85 -25.86 3.77
N MET A 219 1.87 -24.55 4.06
CA MET A 219 1.14 -23.98 5.19
C MET A 219 -0.37 -24.26 5.09
N LYS A 220 -0.98 -24.06 3.91
CA LYS A 220 -2.39 -24.40 3.67
C LYS A 220 -2.67 -25.89 3.89
N ALA A 221 -1.78 -26.77 3.42
CA ALA A 221 -1.95 -28.23 3.52
C ALA A 221 -1.94 -28.75 4.97
N THR A 222 -1.39 -28.00 5.92
CA THR A 222 -1.45 -28.37 7.36
C THR A 222 -2.86 -28.35 7.94
N GLY A 223 -3.82 -27.65 7.29
CA GLY A 223 -5.16 -27.43 7.82
C GLY A 223 -5.23 -26.45 9.00
N LYS A 224 -4.08 -25.95 9.48
CA LYS A 224 -4.00 -25.00 10.60
C LYS A 224 -4.54 -23.61 10.23
N TYR A 225 -4.32 -23.21 8.98
CA TYR A 225 -4.70 -21.90 8.45
C TYR A 225 -5.61 -22.04 7.23
N ARG A 226 -6.49 -21.06 7.04
CA ARG A 226 -7.25 -20.90 5.79
C ARG A 226 -6.52 -19.90 4.90
N PHE A 227 -6.55 -20.12 3.59
CA PHE A 227 -5.94 -19.23 2.61
C PHE A 227 -6.99 -18.76 1.62
N PHE A 228 -7.01 -17.45 1.39
CA PHE A 228 -7.87 -16.78 0.43
C PHE A 228 -7.00 -16.09 -0.63
N THR A 229 -7.35 -16.27 -1.90
CA THR A 229 -6.58 -15.75 -3.03
C THR A 229 -7.48 -14.92 -3.94
N PRO A 230 -7.89 -13.72 -3.51
CA PRO A 230 -8.81 -12.90 -4.28
C PRO A 230 -8.17 -12.45 -5.59
N ALA A 231 -8.91 -12.57 -6.69
CA ALA A 231 -8.49 -12.16 -8.03
C ALA A 231 -8.74 -10.66 -8.31
N ASN A 232 -9.60 -10.01 -7.53
CA ASN A 232 -9.98 -8.61 -7.71
C ASN A 232 -10.44 -7.95 -6.39
N ASP A 233 -10.75 -6.65 -6.45
CA ASP A 233 -11.20 -5.86 -5.30
C ASP A 233 -12.52 -6.34 -4.70
N GLU A 234 -13.44 -6.90 -5.48
CA GLU A 234 -14.74 -7.38 -4.98
C GLU A 234 -14.55 -8.62 -4.11
N GLU A 235 -13.74 -9.58 -4.56
CA GLU A 235 -13.38 -10.76 -3.78
C GLU A 235 -12.55 -10.38 -2.54
N LEU A 236 -11.61 -9.44 -2.68
CA LEU A 236 -10.83 -8.95 -1.55
C LEU A 236 -11.73 -8.25 -0.51
N CYS A 237 -12.67 -7.43 -0.96
CA CYS A 237 -13.70 -6.81 -0.12
C CYS A 237 -14.55 -7.86 0.61
N TYR A 238 -14.95 -8.93 -0.07
CA TYR A 238 -15.67 -10.05 0.55
C TYR A 238 -14.86 -10.70 1.68
N HIS A 239 -13.58 -10.98 1.46
CA HIS A 239 -12.72 -11.58 2.49
C HIS A 239 -12.44 -10.65 3.66
N TYR A 240 -12.25 -9.35 3.42
CA TYR A 240 -12.16 -8.36 4.52
C TYR A 240 -13.47 -8.29 5.33
N ASN A 241 -14.61 -8.40 4.66
CA ASN A 241 -15.92 -8.45 5.32
C ASN A 241 -16.13 -9.71 6.17
N GLY A 242 -15.44 -10.81 5.86
CA GLY A 242 -15.41 -12.01 6.70
C GLY A 242 -14.50 -11.91 7.93
N ALA A 243 -13.59 -10.93 7.98
CA ALA A 243 -12.64 -10.77 9.08
C ALA A 243 -13.25 -10.02 10.27
N ASP A 244 -13.29 -10.63 11.46
CA ASP A 244 -13.66 -9.94 12.70
C ASP A 244 -12.53 -9.04 13.20
N ILE A 245 -11.30 -9.55 13.12
CA ILE A 245 -10.07 -8.86 13.47
C ILE A 245 -9.13 -8.96 12.28
N PHE A 246 -8.66 -7.81 11.78
CA PHE A 246 -7.59 -7.75 10.81
C PHE A 246 -6.27 -7.40 11.50
N VAL A 247 -5.21 -8.13 11.16
CA VAL A 247 -3.90 -8.03 11.80
C VAL A 247 -2.85 -7.59 10.79
N SER A 248 -2.09 -6.55 11.13
CA SER A 248 -0.95 -6.06 10.36
C SER A 248 0.32 -6.03 11.20
N SER A 249 1.36 -6.73 10.75
CA SER A 249 2.66 -6.81 11.40
C SER A 249 3.71 -5.88 10.83
N SER A 250 3.41 -5.12 9.77
CA SER A 250 4.40 -4.28 9.11
C SER A 250 5.04 -3.28 10.07
N ILE A 251 6.34 -3.05 9.92
CA ILE A 251 7.14 -2.13 10.74
C ILE A 251 7.66 -0.91 9.96
N PHE A 252 7.48 -0.91 8.64
CA PHE A 252 7.89 0.19 7.78
C PHE A 252 6.99 0.26 6.55
N ASP A 253 6.14 1.28 6.48
CA ASP A 253 5.27 1.60 5.34
C ASP A 253 5.09 3.12 5.26
N THR A 254 4.94 3.67 4.06
CA THR A 254 4.70 5.12 3.84
C THR A 254 3.21 5.47 3.73
N GLY A 255 2.36 4.51 3.35
CA GLY A 255 0.91 4.60 3.26
C GLY A 255 0.28 3.21 3.18
N SER A 256 0.03 2.59 4.34
CA SER A 256 -0.43 1.19 4.42
C SER A 256 -1.91 1.06 4.09
N LEU A 257 -2.24 0.38 2.98
CA LEU A 257 -3.62 0.16 2.51
C LEU A 257 -4.37 -0.94 3.28
N PRO A 258 -3.81 -2.14 3.54
CA PRO A 258 -4.62 -3.29 3.96
C PRO A 258 -5.41 -3.11 5.25
N GLY A 259 -4.78 -2.50 6.26
CA GLY A 259 -5.45 -2.22 7.53
C GLY A 259 -6.60 -1.22 7.38
N LEU A 260 -6.41 -0.23 6.50
CA LEU A 260 -7.40 0.80 6.23
C LEU A 260 -8.58 0.25 5.40
N GLU A 261 -8.32 -0.62 4.41
CA GLU A 261 -9.33 -1.37 3.66
C GLU A 261 -10.15 -2.29 4.58
N ALA A 262 -9.49 -3.03 5.48
CA ALA A 262 -10.17 -3.89 6.44
C ALA A 262 -11.07 -3.09 7.41
N MET A 263 -10.60 -1.93 7.89
CA MET A 263 -11.41 -1.01 8.68
C MET A 263 -12.66 -0.55 7.90
N ARG A 264 -12.51 -0.22 6.61
CA ARG A 264 -13.65 0.15 5.74
C ARG A 264 -14.68 -0.96 5.58
N CYS A 265 -14.24 -2.22 5.62
CA CYS A 265 -15.11 -3.40 5.61
C CYS A 265 -15.64 -3.78 7.01
N GLY A 266 -15.40 -2.97 8.04
CA GLY A 266 -15.93 -3.16 9.39
C GLY A 266 -15.14 -4.12 10.28
N ALA A 267 -13.89 -4.47 9.92
CA ALA A 267 -13.03 -5.28 10.78
C ALA A 267 -12.39 -4.42 11.87
N ALA A 268 -12.20 -4.98 13.07
CA ALA A 268 -11.36 -4.35 14.07
C ALA A 268 -9.88 -4.48 13.66
N LEU A 269 -9.11 -3.39 13.72
CA LEU A 269 -7.69 -3.41 13.36
C LEU A 269 -6.80 -3.62 14.59
N VAL A 270 -5.88 -4.57 14.49
CA VAL A 270 -4.72 -4.71 15.36
C VAL A 270 -3.46 -4.56 14.49
N SER A 271 -2.62 -3.57 14.78
CA SER A 271 -1.48 -3.25 13.92
C SER A 271 -0.21 -3.01 14.73
N VAL A 272 0.94 -3.30 14.12
CA VAL A 272 2.22 -2.73 14.55
C VAL A 272 2.35 -1.30 14.00
N TYR A 273 3.02 -0.42 14.74
CA TYR A 273 3.47 0.89 14.23
C TYR A 273 4.39 0.69 13.02
N SER A 274 4.03 1.28 11.87
CA SER A 274 4.82 1.18 10.64
C SER A 274 5.21 2.54 10.04
N GLY A 275 4.87 3.64 10.71
CA GLY A 275 5.08 4.99 10.20
C GLY A 275 3.84 5.51 9.48
N GLY A 276 3.69 5.18 8.20
CA GLY A 276 2.59 5.67 7.35
C GLY A 276 1.19 5.26 7.81
N ASN A 277 1.05 4.16 8.55
CA ASN A 277 -0.23 3.81 9.16
C ASN A 277 -0.69 4.83 10.24
N MET A 278 0.20 5.69 10.74
CA MET A 278 -0.14 6.81 11.62
C MET A 278 -0.95 7.90 10.95
N GLU A 279 -1.14 7.85 9.63
CA GLU A 279 -2.10 8.74 8.97
C GLU A 279 -3.54 8.46 9.46
N TYR A 280 -3.89 7.20 9.72
CA TYR A 280 -5.25 6.79 10.11
C TYR A 280 -5.36 6.04 11.44
N ALA A 281 -4.33 5.31 11.87
CA ALA A 281 -4.36 4.46 13.06
C ALA A 281 -4.18 5.28 14.34
N ARG A 282 -5.08 5.13 15.31
CA ARG A 282 -5.04 5.80 16.62
C ARG A 282 -5.34 4.78 17.71
N HIS A 283 -4.31 4.44 18.49
CA HIS A 283 -4.39 3.45 19.57
C HIS A 283 -5.58 3.74 20.50
N GLU A 284 -6.37 2.70 20.79
CA GLU A 284 -7.57 2.69 21.64
C GLU A 284 -8.71 3.62 21.19
N LYS A 285 -8.56 4.32 20.06
CA LYS A 285 -9.60 5.15 19.45
C LYS A 285 -10.29 4.43 18.30
N ASN A 286 -9.52 3.87 17.37
CA ASN A 286 -10.03 3.15 16.21
C ASN A 286 -9.28 1.86 15.85
N CYS A 287 -8.21 1.54 16.59
CA CYS A 287 -7.47 0.29 16.48
C CYS A 287 -6.74 -0.02 17.79
N LEU A 288 -6.20 -1.24 17.92
CA LEU A 288 -5.06 -1.47 18.80
C LEU A 288 -3.78 -1.32 17.96
N LEU A 289 -2.80 -0.61 18.53
CA LEU A 289 -1.56 -0.26 17.86
C LEU A 289 -0.45 -0.44 18.89
N SER A 290 0.52 -1.27 18.56
CA SER A 290 1.70 -1.52 19.39
C SER A 290 2.98 -1.24 18.61
N PHE A 291 4.06 -0.93 19.31
CA PHE A 291 5.39 -0.89 18.72
C PHE A 291 5.99 -2.30 18.65
N ARG A 292 6.85 -2.54 17.65
CA ARG A 292 7.48 -3.85 17.44
C ARG A 292 8.25 -4.36 18.66
N TYR A 293 8.91 -3.46 19.40
CA TYR A 293 9.70 -3.81 20.59
C TYR A 293 8.85 -4.28 21.77
N GLU A 294 7.56 -3.93 21.80
CA GLU A 294 6.64 -4.39 22.86
C GLU A 294 6.25 -5.85 22.69
N ASN A 295 6.44 -6.41 21.49
CA ASN A 295 6.20 -7.82 21.16
C ASN A 295 4.80 -8.34 21.59
N ARG A 296 3.77 -7.50 21.45
CA ARG A 296 2.42 -7.74 22.01
C ARG A 296 1.31 -7.87 20.98
N LEU A 297 1.63 -8.04 19.69
CA LEU A 297 0.63 -8.13 18.63
C LEU A 297 -0.40 -9.25 18.90
N GLY A 298 0.06 -10.42 19.35
CA GLY A 298 -0.83 -11.53 19.74
C GLY A 298 -1.69 -11.20 20.96
N GLU A 299 -1.13 -10.51 21.96
CA GLU A 299 -1.87 -10.09 23.16
C GLU A 299 -2.94 -9.04 22.84
N ASP A 300 -2.67 -8.11 21.92
CA ASP A 300 -3.68 -7.17 21.43
C ASP A 300 -4.81 -7.90 20.68
N VAL A 301 -4.50 -8.95 19.90
CA VAL A 301 -5.53 -9.82 19.30
C VAL A 301 -6.34 -10.56 20.39
N ILE A 302 -5.68 -11.14 21.39
CA ILE A 302 -6.31 -11.83 22.53
C ILE A 302 -7.25 -10.89 23.28
N ARG A 303 -6.83 -9.64 23.52
CA ARG A 303 -7.67 -8.61 24.14
C ARG A 303 -8.97 -8.40 23.37
N LEU A 304 -8.92 -8.33 22.04
CA LEU A 304 -10.13 -8.19 21.22
C LEU A 304 -10.96 -9.47 21.12
N ILE A 305 -10.38 -10.65 21.32
CA ILE A 305 -11.13 -11.91 21.44
C ILE A 305 -11.94 -11.89 22.74
N GLN A 306 -11.30 -11.51 23.85
CA GLN A 306 -11.86 -11.55 25.21
C GLN A 306 -12.82 -10.39 25.50
N ASP A 307 -12.67 -9.25 24.85
CA ASP A 307 -13.54 -8.08 25.00
C ASP A 307 -14.30 -7.76 23.68
N PRO A 308 -15.45 -8.44 23.44
CA PRO A 308 -16.28 -8.16 22.27
C PRO A 308 -16.77 -6.71 22.21
N ASN A 309 -17.00 -6.05 23.35
CA ASN A 309 -17.48 -4.67 23.37
C ASN A 309 -16.41 -3.72 22.86
N LEU A 310 -15.16 -3.90 23.29
CA LEU A 310 -14.03 -3.15 22.77
C LEU A 310 -13.83 -3.43 21.27
N ARG A 311 -13.89 -4.70 20.85
CA ARG A 311 -13.77 -5.08 19.43
C ARG A 311 -14.81 -4.36 18.58
N THR A 312 -16.09 -4.42 18.95
CA THR A 312 -17.19 -3.73 18.23
C THR A 312 -17.00 -2.22 18.22
N LYS A 313 -16.59 -1.63 19.35
CA LYS A 313 -16.32 -0.19 19.44
C LYS A 313 -15.21 0.23 18.47
N LEU A 314 -14.08 -0.47 18.48
CA LEU A 314 -12.94 -0.14 17.61
C LEU A 314 -13.26 -0.38 16.13
N ALA A 315 -13.95 -1.46 15.79
CA ALA A 315 -14.43 -1.73 14.43
C ALA A 315 -15.30 -0.57 13.91
N ALA A 316 -16.31 -0.15 14.67
CA ALA A 316 -17.21 0.94 14.28
C ALA A 316 -16.47 2.29 14.12
N GLN A 317 -15.53 2.61 15.02
CA GLN A 317 -14.72 3.82 14.89
C GLN A 317 -13.73 3.72 13.73
N GLY A 318 -13.20 2.53 13.47
CA GLY A 318 -12.32 2.25 12.35
C GLY A 318 -13.01 2.49 11.02
N GLU A 319 -14.16 1.85 10.82
CA GLU A 319 -15.03 2.03 9.66
C GLU A 319 -15.35 3.52 9.45
N LYS A 320 -15.87 4.20 10.48
CA LYS A 320 -16.19 5.62 10.42
C LYS A 320 -14.99 6.47 9.99
N SER A 321 -13.82 6.23 10.58
CA SER A 321 -12.60 6.98 10.29
C SER A 321 -12.03 6.69 8.90
N SER A 322 -12.36 5.55 8.31
CA SER A 322 -11.90 5.14 6.99
C SER A 322 -12.59 5.94 5.87
N HIS A 323 -13.83 6.42 6.04
CA HIS A 323 -14.62 6.98 4.94
C HIS A 323 -14.06 8.25 4.30
N LYS A 324 -13.22 9.01 5.01
CA LYS A 324 -12.57 10.20 4.45
C LYS A 324 -11.42 9.88 3.47
N TRP A 325 -10.97 8.63 3.42
CA TRP A 325 -9.86 8.18 2.58
C TRP A 325 -10.41 7.67 1.25
N THR A 326 -10.29 8.48 0.22
CA THR A 326 -10.89 8.25 -1.11
C THR A 326 -9.87 8.61 -2.18
N TRP A 327 -9.80 7.81 -3.24
CA TRP A 327 -8.88 8.11 -4.35
C TRP A 327 -9.17 9.46 -4.99
N GLU A 328 -10.42 9.89 -5.03
CA GLU A 328 -10.83 11.21 -5.53
C GLU A 328 -10.18 12.35 -4.74
N ASN A 329 -10.04 12.19 -3.42
CA ASN A 329 -9.35 13.17 -2.58
C ASN A 329 -7.83 13.15 -2.82
N SER A 330 -7.23 11.96 -2.94
CA SER A 330 -5.80 11.81 -3.27
C SER A 330 -5.47 12.45 -4.62
N VAL A 331 -6.29 12.21 -5.65
CA VAL A 331 -6.10 12.77 -6.99
C VAL A 331 -6.24 14.30 -6.97
N LYS A 332 -7.24 14.85 -6.26
CA LYS A 332 -7.40 16.30 -6.11
C LYS A 332 -6.21 16.96 -5.42
N LEU A 333 -5.72 16.35 -4.34
CA LEU A 333 -4.53 16.85 -3.63
C LEU A 333 -3.27 16.74 -4.50
N PHE A 334 -3.15 15.67 -5.29
CA PHE A 334 -2.07 15.52 -6.25
C PHE A 334 -2.12 16.61 -7.32
N GLU A 335 -3.29 16.83 -7.94
CA GLU A 335 -3.45 17.88 -8.96
C GLU A 335 -3.13 19.26 -8.38
N GLN A 336 -3.61 19.57 -7.16
CA GLN A 336 -3.30 20.82 -6.49
C GLN A 336 -1.80 20.98 -6.22
N ALA A 337 -1.15 19.95 -5.69
CA ALA A 337 0.29 19.97 -5.45
C ALA A 337 1.10 20.24 -6.73
N ILE A 338 0.65 19.69 -7.87
CA ILE A 338 1.25 19.98 -9.17
C ILE A 338 0.98 21.42 -9.62
N ARG A 339 -0.24 21.94 -9.43
CA ARG A 339 -0.57 23.33 -9.76
C ARG A 339 0.23 24.35 -8.95
N ASP A 340 0.60 24.01 -7.72
CA ASP A 340 1.43 24.88 -6.87
C ASP A 340 2.91 24.85 -7.28
N ILE A 341 3.34 23.83 -8.04
CA ILE A 341 4.70 23.68 -8.57
C ILE A 341 4.86 24.42 -9.91
N LEU A 342 3.82 24.42 -10.75
CA LEU A 342 3.79 25.10 -12.05
C LEU A 342 3.59 26.62 -11.90
#